data_AF-A0A964Z7V0-F1
#
_entry.id   AF-A0A964Z7V0-F1
#
_cell.length_a   1.000
_cell.length_b   1.000
_cell.length_c   1.000
_cell.angle_alpha   90.00
_cell.angle_beta   90.00
_cell.angle_gamma   90.00
#
_symmetry.space_group_name_H-M   'P 1'
#
loop_
_entity.id
_entity.type
_entity.pdbx_description
1 polymer ?
#
loop_
_entity_poly.entity_id
_entity_poly.type
_entity_poly.pdbx_seq_one_letter_code
_entity_poly.pdbx_strand_id
1 'polypeptide(L)'
;MRLVVCVVALALAAVVPMHIGAQEPTDTRSYWVYEGGWFAKSKDGSWYELNELTYRKLGKASKFKEVKRTKESIELYDEERKVSICLYDDSSQVRVRPGADWEKLYTGRWKTPDSAD
;
A
#
# COMPACT_ATOMS: atom_id res chain seq x y z
N MET A 1 -10.84 49.77 51.38
CA MET A 1 -10.80 49.71 49.90
C MET A 1 -10.55 48.25 49.52
N ARG A 2 -11.58 47.55 49.01
CA ARG A 2 -11.73 47.10 47.61
C ARG A 2 -10.61 46.11 47.21
N LEU A 3 -10.86 44.86 46.78
CA LEU A 3 -11.88 44.38 45.85
C LEU A 3 -11.99 42.84 45.96
N VAL A 4 -13.22 42.31 45.86
CA VAL A 4 -13.55 40.92 45.52
C VAL A 4 -13.35 40.73 44.03
N VAL A 5 -12.71 39.63 43.58
CA VAL A 5 -12.98 39.07 42.24
C VAL A 5 -12.95 37.54 42.29
N CYS A 6 -14.14 36.95 42.20
CA CYS A 6 -14.38 35.58 41.78
C CYS A 6 -13.92 35.41 40.33
N VAL A 7 -13.20 34.33 40.01
CA VAL A 7 -13.11 33.85 38.63
C VAL A 7 -13.73 32.46 38.58
N VAL A 8 -14.87 32.44 37.89
CA VAL A 8 -15.70 31.28 37.56
C VAL A 8 -14.90 30.37 36.63
N ALA A 9 -14.74 29.10 37.00
CA ALA A 9 -14.22 28.07 36.11
C ALA A 9 -15.27 27.75 35.04
N LEU A 10 -15.01 28.14 33.80
CA LEU A 10 -15.84 27.74 32.65
C LEU A 10 -15.40 26.34 32.19
N ALA A 11 -16.19 25.33 32.50
CA ALA A 11 -16.01 23.99 31.94
C ALA A 11 -16.55 23.98 30.49
N LEU A 12 -15.64 23.97 29.51
CA LEU A 12 -15.97 23.69 28.10
C LEU A 12 -16.23 22.19 27.94
N ALA A 13 -17.51 21.80 27.83
CA ALA A 13 -17.88 20.46 27.40
C ALA A 13 -17.55 20.31 25.90
N ALA A 14 -16.50 19.57 25.58
CA ALA A 14 -16.19 19.18 24.21
C ALA A 14 -17.25 18.19 23.72
N VAL A 15 -18.14 18.63 22.83
CA VAL A 15 -19.04 17.75 22.07
C VAL A 15 -18.16 16.96 21.10
N VAL A 16 -17.93 15.67 21.38
CA VAL A 16 -17.22 14.78 20.47
C VAL A 16 -18.20 14.39 19.35
N PRO A 17 -17.97 14.81 18.09
CA PRO A 17 -18.80 14.38 16.98
C PRO A 17 -18.66 12.87 16.79
N MET A 18 -19.75 12.13 17.00
CA MET A 18 -19.89 10.75 16.58
C MET A 18 -19.77 10.70 15.05
N HIS A 19 -18.55 10.43 14.57
CA HIS A 19 -18.34 10.07 13.18
C HIS A 19 -18.94 8.69 12.99
N ILE A 20 -20.13 8.63 12.39
CA ILE A 20 -20.63 7.42 11.74
C ILE A 20 -19.67 7.19 10.58
N GLY A 21 -18.57 6.48 10.86
CA GLY A 21 -17.58 6.12 9.86
C GLY A 21 -18.26 5.20 8.86
N ALA A 22 -18.49 5.69 7.65
CA ALA A 22 -18.76 4.82 6.52
C ALA A 22 -17.62 3.80 6.47
N GLN A 23 -17.97 2.52 6.63
CA GLN A 23 -16.99 1.44 6.50
C GLN A 23 -16.52 1.47 5.05
N GLU A 24 -15.27 1.92 4.86
CA GLU A 24 -14.62 1.90 3.56
C GLU A 24 -14.69 0.47 3.00
N PRO A 25 -15.05 0.29 1.72
CA PRO A 25 -15.11 -1.03 1.12
C PRO A 25 -13.76 -1.73 1.33
N THR A 26 -13.82 -2.97 1.82
CA THR A 26 -12.63 -3.77 2.07
C THR A 26 -11.85 -3.92 0.76
N ASP A 27 -10.64 -3.37 0.71
CA ASP A 27 -9.77 -3.47 -0.44
C ASP A 27 -9.31 -4.93 -0.63
N THR A 28 -9.79 -5.56 -1.70
CA THR A 28 -9.52 -6.97 -2.06
C THR A 28 -8.36 -7.14 -3.04
N ARG A 29 -7.64 -6.06 -3.38
CA ARG A 29 -6.53 -6.09 -4.34
C ARG A 29 -5.42 -7.02 -3.87
N SER A 30 -5.20 -8.07 -4.65
CA SER A 30 -4.27 -9.18 -4.37
C SER A 30 -3.54 -9.68 -5.63
N TYR A 31 -3.88 -9.16 -6.81
CA TYR A 31 -3.28 -9.58 -8.07
C TYR A 31 -3.19 -8.39 -9.05
N TRP A 32 -1.96 -8.06 -9.47
CA TRP A 32 -1.66 -6.95 -10.38
C TRP A 32 -0.88 -7.45 -11.58
N VAL A 33 -1.33 -7.17 -12.79
CA VAL A 33 -0.74 -7.71 -14.02
C VAL A 33 -0.16 -6.62 -14.89
N TYR A 34 0.91 -6.93 -15.61
CA TYR A 34 1.50 -6.07 -16.63
C TYR A 34 1.99 -6.92 -17.80
N GLU A 35 2.52 -6.27 -18.83
CA GLU A 35 3.08 -6.99 -19.99
C GLU A 35 4.32 -7.80 -19.59
N GLY A 36 4.23 -9.13 -19.70
CA GLY A 36 5.34 -10.04 -19.41
C GLY A 36 5.45 -10.52 -17.96
N GLY A 37 4.53 -10.11 -17.06
CA GLY A 37 4.55 -10.56 -15.67
C GLY A 37 3.38 -10.11 -14.82
N TRP A 38 3.45 -10.45 -13.53
CA TRP A 38 2.45 -10.10 -12.54
C TRP A 38 3.01 -10.06 -11.12
N PHE A 39 2.32 -9.35 -10.23
CA PHE A 39 2.48 -9.38 -8.78
C PHE A 39 1.26 -10.05 -8.14
N ALA A 40 1.47 -11.04 -7.25
CA ALA A 40 0.39 -11.66 -6.50
C ALA A 40 0.70 -11.74 -5.00
N LYS A 41 -0.35 -11.56 -4.20
CA LYS A 41 -0.33 -11.82 -2.77
C LYS A 41 -0.56 -13.30 -2.52
N SER A 42 0.33 -13.89 -1.73
CA SER A 42 0.23 -15.27 -1.25
C SER A 42 -0.57 -15.33 0.05
N LYS A 43 -0.96 -16.55 0.46
CA LYS A 43 -1.71 -16.81 1.70
C LYS A 43 -0.94 -16.41 2.96
N ASP A 44 0.39 -16.40 2.91
CA ASP A 44 1.27 -15.93 4.00
C ASP A 44 1.35 -14.39 4.09
N GLY A 45 0.63 -13.67 3.23
CA GLY A 45 0.64 -12.21 3.16
C GLY A 45 1.83 -11.62 2.38
N SER A 46 2.78 -12.47 1.96
CA SER A 46 3.90 -12.04 1.11
C SER A 46 3.42 -11.76 -0.31
N TRP A 47 4.13 -10.87 -1.00
CA TRP A 47 3.93 -10.61 -2.43
C TRP A 47 5.04 -11.23 -3.26
N TYR A 48 4.71 -11.65 -4.48
CA TYR A 48 5.66 -12.22 -5.41
C TYR A 48 5.49 -11.59 -6.78
N GLU A 49 6.61 -11.24 -7.41
CA GLU A 49 6.66 -10.90 -8.83
C GLU A 49 7.12 -12.12 -9.62
N LEU A 50 6.30 -12.54 -10.57
CA LEU A 50 6.69 -13.52 -11.58
C LEU A 50 6.69 -12.83 -12.94
N ASN A 51 7.85 -12.75 -13.56
CA ASN A 51 7.99 -12.33 -14.95
C ASN A 51 9.01 -13.24 -15.65
N GLU A 52 8.87 -13.38 -16.97
CA GLU A 52 9.66 -14.34 -17.76
C GLU A 52 11.17 -14.07 -17.63
N LEU A 53 11.56 -12.80 -17.59
CA LEU A 53 12.96 -12.38 -17.50
C LEU A 53 13.60 -12.73 -16.16
N THR A 54 12.95 -12.37 -15.06
CA THR A 54 13.39 -12.61 -13.68
C THR A 54 13.39 -14.10 -13.39
N TYR A 55 12.37 -14.84 -13.81
CA TYR A 55 12.33 -16.28 -13.61
C TYR A 55 13.45 -16.99 -14.39
N ARG A 56 13.69 -16.61 -15.65
CA ARG A 56 14.81 -17.17 -16.44
C ARG A 56 16.17 -16.81 -15.88
N LYS A 57 16.36 -15.57 -15.39
CA LYS A 57 17.66 -15.10 -14.88
C LYS A 57 17.99 -15.60 -13.48
N LEU A 58 17.00 -15.63 -12.59
CA LEU A 58 17.20 -15.94 -11.17
C LEU A 58 16.75 -17.35 -10.79
N GLY A 59 15.99 -18.04 -11.65
CA GLY A 59 15.39 -19.33 -11.34
C GLY A 59 14.31 -19.29 -10.25
N LYS A 60 13.96 -18.09 -9.76
CA LYS A 60 13.00 -17.88 -8.67
C LYS A 60 12.22 -16.58 -8.87
N ALA A 61 11.01 -16.54 -8.33
CA ALA A 61 10.22 -15.31 -8.23
C ALA A 61 10.88 -14.32 -7.26
N SER A 62 10.70 -13.03 -7.49
CA SER A 62 11.10 -12.00 -6.53
C SER A 62 10.07 -11.89 -5.42
N LYS A 63 10.51 -11.88 -4.15
CA LYS A 63 9.64 -11.83 -2.97
C LYS A 63 9.65 -10.43 -2.36
N PHE A 64 8.48 -9.95 -1.98
CA PHE A 64 8.27 -8.64 -1.37
C PHE A 64 7.39 -8.74 -0.13
N LYS A 65 7.58 -7.78 0.79
CA LYS A 65 6.67 -7.51 1.90
C LYS A 65 5.79 -6.33 1.55
N GLU A 66 4.51 -6.39 1.90
CA GLU A 66 3.63 -5.22 1.87
C GLU A 66 4.02 -4.28 3.02
N VAL A 67 4.37 -3.04 2.71
CA VAL A 67 4.79 -2.05 3.72
C VAL A 67 3.72 -0.98 3.96
N LYS A 68 2.93 -0.66 2.92
CA LYS A 68 1.85 0.32 3.02
C LYS A 68 0.75 -0.02 2.02
N ARG A 69 -0.49 0.17 2.45
CA ARG A 69 -1.68 0.07 1.60
C ARG A 69 -2.54 1.31 1.81
N THR A 70 -2.95 1.92 0.71
CA THR A 70 -3.92 3.02 0.68
C THR A 70 -4.99 2.68 -0.36
N LYS A 71 -6.04 3.51 -0.50
CA LYS A 71 -7.02 3.33 -1.57
C LYS A 71 -6.39 3.41 -2.96
N GLU A 72 -5.35 4.22 -3.10
CA GLU A 72 -4.71 4.51 -4.38
C GLU A 72 -3.66 3.47 -4.77
N SER A 73 -2.93 2.92 -3.78
CA SER A 73 -1.78 2.08 -4.08
C SER A 73 -1.41 1.07 -3.00
N ILE A 74 -0.54 0.14 -3.39
CA ILE A 74 0.12 -0.81 -2.50
C ILE A 74 1.63 -0.67 -2.68
N GLU A 75 2.33 -0.34 -1.60
CA GLU A 75 3.80 -0.30 -1.56
C GLU A 75 4.34 -1.64 -1.05
N LEU A 76 5.28 -2.17 -1.83
CA LEU A 76 5.98 -3.43 -1.63
C LEU A 76 7.47 -3.15 -1.42
N TYR A 77 8.13 -3.99 -0.63
CA TYR A 77 9.55 -3.87 -0.35
C TYR A 77 10.28 -5.20 -0.45
N ASP A 78 11.36 -5.21 -1.22
CA ASP A 78 12.31 -6.30 -1.33
C ASP A 78 13.50 -6.05 -0.37
N GLU A 79 13.58 -6.83 0.69
CA GLU A 79 14.60 -6.71 1.72
C GLU A 79 16.01 -7.08 1.21
N GLU A 80 16.12 -8.00 0.26
CA GLU A 80 17.38 -8.50 -0.27
C GLU A 80 18.02 -7.45 -1.18
N ARG A 81 17.22 -6.85 -2.06
CA ARG A 81 17.67 -5.85 -3.04
C ARG A 81 17.58 -4.40 -2.55
N LYS A 82 16.90 -4.16 -1.42
CA LYS A 82 16.59 -2.82 -0.89
C LYS A 82 15.80 -1.94 -1.87
N VAL A 83 14.87 -2.57 -2.61
CA VAL A 83 14.03 -1.93 -3.64
C VAL A 83 12.60 -1.83 -3.15
N SER A 84 11.96 -0.67 -3.36
CA SER A 84 10.52 -0.50 -3.17
C SER A 84 9.79 -0.50 -4.50
N ILE A 85 8.60 -1.09 -4.55
CA ILE A 85 7.67 -1.04 -5.68
C ILE A 85 6.35 -0.46 -5.19
N CYS A 86 5.77 0.49 -5.93
CA CYS A 86 4.43 1.00 -5.65
C CYS A 86 3.50 0.59 -6.80
N LEU A 87 2.41 -0.13 -6.48
CA LEU A 87 1.41 -0.60 -7.44
C LEU A 87 0.19 0.31 -7.40
N TYR A 88 -0.08 1.01 -8.50
CA TYR A 88 -1.25 1.87 -8.70
C TYR A 88 -2.31 1.14 -9.54
N ASP A 89 -3.40 1.83 -9.87
CA ASP A 89 -4.47 1.26 -10.70
C ASP A 89 -4.01 0.91 -12.12
N ASP A 90 -3.17 1.73 -12.74
CA ASP A 90 -2.76 1.62 -14.14
C ASP A 90 -1.25 1.46 -14.37
N SER A 91 -0.45 1.53 -13.30
CA SER A 91 1.00 1.60 -13.39
C SER A 91 1.70 1.11 -12.13
N SER A 92 3.00 0.86 -12.25
CA SER A 92 3.87 0.66 -11.11
C SER A 92 5.05 1.61 -11.15
N GLN A 93 5.58 1.92 -9.97
CA GLN A 93 6.80 2.68 -9.80
C GLN A 93 7.82 1.89 -9.00
N VAL A 94 9.10 2.16 -9.23
CA VAL A 94 10.23 1.57 -8.52
C VAL A 94 11.07 2.65 -7.87
N ARG A 95 11.60 2.32 -6.70
CA ARG A 95 12.65 3.09 -6.04
C ARG A 95 13.77 2.13 -5.67
N VAL A 96 14.92 2.27 -6.34
CA VAL A 96 16.02 1.30 -6.30
C VAL A 96 16.83 1.29 -5.00
N ARG A 97 16.70 2.34 -4.19
CA ARG A 97 17.27 2.45 -2.83
C ARG A 97 16.52 3.50 -2.01
N PRO A 98 16.56 3.43 -0.66
CA PRO A 98 15.99 4.47 0.19
C PRO A 98 16.52 5.86 -0.20
N GLY A 99 15.62 6.83 -0.34
CA GLY A 99 15.96 8.21 -0.71
C GLY A 99 16.20 8.48 -2.20
N ALA A 100 16.15 7.45 -3.06
CA ALA A 100 16.08 7.68 -4.50
C ALA A 100 14.68 8.14 -4.93
N ASP A 101 14.61 8.75 -6.11
CA ASP A 101 13.33 9.11 -6.73
C ASP A 101 12.55 7.88 -7.18
N TRP A 102 11.24 8.07 -7.31
CA TRP A 102 10.35 7.06 -7.88
C TRP A 102 10.34 7.17 -9.40
N GLU A 103 10.55 6.05 -10.07
CA GLU A 103 10.54 5.96 -11.52
C GLU A 103 9.43 5.01 -11.97
N LYS A 104 8.76 5.32 -13.09
CA LYS A 104 7.76 4.41 -13.67
C LYS A 104 8.47 3.13 -14.12
N LEU A 105 7.97 1.98 -13.66
CA LEU A 105 8.52 0.67 -14.00
C LEU A 105 7.67 -0.03 -15.05
N TYR A 106 6.38 -0.25 -14.77
CA TYR A 106 5.45 -0.93 -15.67
C TYR A 106 4.14 -0.17 -15.86
N THR A 107 3.44 -0.48 -16.95
CA THR A 107 2.03 -0.17 -17.14
C THR A 107 1.24 -1.47 -16.93
N GLY A 108 0.19 -1.44 -16.13
CA GLY A 108 -0.51 -2.65 -15.71
C GLY A 108 -1.88 -2.37 -15.12
N ARG A 109 -2.48 -3.35 -14.44
CA ARG A 109 -3.77 -3.19 -13.76
C ARG A 109 -4.06 -4.24 -12.73
N TRP A 110 -4.94 -3.92 -11.78
CA TRP A 110 -5.52 -4.91 -10.88
C TRP A 110 -6.40 -5.90 -11.64
N LYS A 111 -6.37 -7.15 -11.21
CA LYS A 111 -7.28 -8.19 -11.66
C LYS A 111 -7.76 -9.01 -10.45
N THR A 112 -8.90 -9.66 -10.63
CA THR A 112 -9.24 -10.81 -9.79
C THR A 112 -8.36 -11.97 -10.27
N PRO A 113 -7.70 -12.72 -9.37
CA PRO A 113 -7.13 -13.99 -9.78
C PRO A 113 -8.30 -14.84 -10.25
N ASP A 114 -8.40 -15.11 -11.55
CA ASP A 114 -9.43 -16.00 -12.08
C ASP A 114 -9.38 -17.28 -11.24
N SER A 115 -10.51 -17.67 -10.67
CA SER A 115 -10.68 -19.03 -10.17
C SER A 115 -10.25 -19.91 -11.33
N ALA A 116 -9.15 -20.64 -11.17
CA ALA A 116 -8.76 -21.63 -12.15
C ALA A 116 -9.92 -22.63 -12.25
N ASP A 117 -10.74 -22.49 -13.28
CA ASP A 117 -11.67 -23.53 -13.74
C ASP A 117 -10.87 -24.68 -14.38
#